data_AF-A0A8S0U7P3-F1
#
_entry.id   AF-A0A8S0U7P3-F1
#
_cell.length_a   1.000
_cell.length_b   1.000
_cell.length_c   1.000
_cell.angle_alpha   90.00
_cell.angle_beta   90.00
_cell.angle_gamma   90.00
#
_symmetry.space_group_name_H-M   'P 1'
#
loop_
_entity.id
_entity.type
_entity.pdbx_description
1 polymer ?
#
loop_
_entity_poly.entity_id
_entity_poly.type
_entity_poly.pdbx_seq_one_letter_code
_entity_poly.pdbx_strand_id
1 'polypeptide(L)'
;MVVASLIATMAFQVGINPPCGVWQDNYKVNSHGHTISASDSHKAGESIFIHNHPEDYRQFLIANTAGLIASLSIILLLMSGLPLRRRIFMWILMVITWIAITAVAVTYLFSISVITPEKEREKQTIIILIGLSLYIWLGLMVLLLIGHTIRLLIKMVRKLIKYLSPKERIQGSGTTSHGTV
;
A
#
# COMPACT_ATOMS: atom_id res chain seq x y z
N MET A 1 4.19 9.82 11.88
CA MET A 1 2.72 9.66 11.98
C MET A 1 1.98 10.45 10.90
N VAL A 2 2.33 11.72 10.64
CA VAL A 2 1.61 12.61 9.70
C VAL A 2 1.26 11.97 8.34
N VAL A 3 2.22 11.30 7.68
CA VAL A 3 1.98 10.67 6.37
C VAL A 3 0.86 9.62 6.43
N ALA A 4 0.85 8.76 7.46
CA ALA A 4 -0.16 7.71 7.58
C ALA A 4 -1.55 8.29 7.87
N SER A 5 -1.65 9.32 8.70
CA SER A 5 -2.92 10.01 8.92
C SER A 5 -3.43 10.70 7.67
N LEU A 6 -2.55 11.32 6.87
CA LEU A 6 -2.95 11.94 5.60
C LEU A 6 -3.46 10.91 4.60
N ILE A 7 -2.76 9.79 4.44
CA ILE A 7 -3.19 8.71 3.54
C ILE A 7 -4.52 8.11 4.02
N ALA A 8 -4.67 7.85 5.32
CA ALA A 8 -5.91 7.34 5.87
C ALA A 8 -7.09 8.29 5.60
N THR A 9 -6.90 9.60 5.80
CA THR A 9 -7.92 10.61 5.52
C THR A 9 -8.28 10.65 4.03
N MET A 10 -7.29 10.66 3.14
CA MET A 10 -7.54 10.68 1.69
C MET A 10 -8.25 9.40 1.22
N ALA A 11 -7.82 8.23 1.69
CA ALA A 11 -8.43 6.95 1.34
C ALA A 11 -9.87 6.85 1.89
N PHE A 12 -10.11 7.36 3.10
CA PHE A 12 -11.45 7.46 3.64
C PHE A 12 -12.31 8.35 2.75
N GLN A 13 -11.86 9.59 2.46
CA GLN A 13 -12.57 10.58 1.62
C GLN A 13 -12.96 10.03 0.25
N VAL A 14 -12.05 9.35 -0.42
CA VAL A 14 -12.28 8.74 -1.74
C VAL A 14 -13.19 7.50 -1.64
N GLY A 15 -13.13 6.76 -0.53
CA GLY A 15 -13.95 5.58 -0.30
C GLY A 15 -15.43 5.90 -0.10
N ILE A 16 -15.76 6.97 0.64
CA ILE A 16 -17.15 7.37 0.86
C ILE A 16 -17.67 8.37 -0.18
N ASN A 17 -16.78 9.00 -0.96
CA ASN A 17 -17.14 9.85 -2.09
C ASN A 17 -16.44 9.33 -3.35
N PRO A 18 -17.01 8.31 -4.02
CA PRO A 18 -16.37 7.70 -5.17
C PRO A 18 -16.18 8.70 -6.31
N PRO A 19 -15.12 8.55 -7.12
CA PRO A 19 -14.99 9.28 -8.38
C PRO A 19 -16.21 8.92 -9.25
N CYS A 20 -16.81 9.91 -9.91
CA CYS A 20 -18.14 9.87 -10.56
C CYS A 20 -19.36 10.04 -9.65
N GLY A 21 -19.19 10.06 -8.32
CA GLY A 21 -20.30 10.29 -7.39
C GLY A 21 -21.27 9.12 -7.29
N VAL A 22 -22.43 9.40 -6.70
CA VAL A 22 -23.51 8.43 -6.46
C VAL A 22 -24.81 8.95 -7.04
N TRP A 23 -25.64 8.03 -7.52
CA TRP A 23 -26.99 8.36 -7.98
C TRP A 23 -27.82 8.94 -6.83
N GLN A 24 -28.57 10.01 -7.11
CA GLN A 24 -29.41 10.69 -6.13
C GLN A 24 -30.88 10.25 -6.20
N ASP A 25 -31.26 9.57 -7.27
CA ASP A 25 -32.61 9.12 -7.56
C ASP A 25 -32.69 7.60 -7.76
N ASN A 26 -33.91 7.07 -7.74
CA ASN A 26 -34.17 5.68 -8.09
C ASN A 26 -34.71 5.66 -9.51
N TYR A 27 -33.94 5.13 -10.45
CA TYR A 27 -34.37 4.99 -11.83
C TYR A 27 -34.77 3.55 -12.09
N LYS A 28 -36.06 3.27 -11.93
CA LYS A 28 -36.67 1.98 -12.29
C LYS A 28 -37.63 2.09 -13.47
N VAL A 29 -37.94 3.33 -13.86
CA VAL A 29 -39.01 3.66 -14.79
C VAL A 29 -38.56 4.89 -15.57
N ASN A 30 -38.66 4.87 -16.90
CA ASN A 30 -38.36 6.06 -17.70
C ASN A 30 -39.39 7.17 -17.40
N SER A 31 -39.12 8.39 -17.87
CA SER A 31 -40.02 9.55 -17.76
C SER A 31 -41.41 9.36 -18.41
N HIS A 32 -41.64 8.21 -19.07
CA HIS A 32 -42.89 7.83 -19.72
C HIS A 32 -43.59 6.63 -19.05
N GLY A 33 -43.15 6.19 -17.85
CA GLY A 33 -43.82 5.11 -17.11
C GLY A 33 -43.44 3.68 -17.52
N HIS A 34 -42.45 3.50 -18.40
CA HIS A 34 -42.01 2.19 -18.88
C HIS A 34 -40.84 1.66 -18.04
N THR A 35 -40.91 0.39 -17.63
CA THR A 35 -39.80 -0.30 -16.95
C THR A 35 -38.64 -0.46 -17.91
N ILE A 36 -37.48 0.10 -17.56
CA ILE A 36 -36.26 -0.05 -18.35
C ILE A 36 -35.60 -1.38 -17.95
N SER A 37 -34.83 -1.98 -18.87
CA SER A 37 -34.02 -3.17 -18.62
C SER A 37 -33.29 -3.07 -17.28
N ALA A 38 -33.21 -4.17 -16.54
CA ALA A 38 -32.54 -4.22 -15.23
C ALA A 38 -31.07 -3.77 -15.28
N SER A 39 -30.44 -3.77 -16.46
CA SER A 39 -29.10 -3.23 -16.71
C SER A 39 -28.98 -1.72 -16.51
N ASP A 40 -30.07 -0.98 -16.72
CA ASP A 40 -30.09 0.49 -16.72
C ASP A 40 -30.80 1.04 -15.47
N SER A 41 -31.26 0.14 -14.59
CA SER A 41 -31.90 0.50 -13.33
C SER A 41 -30.83 0.81 -12.28
N HIS A 42 -30.85 2.03 -11.73
CA HIS A 42 -29.99 2.41 -10.61
C HIS A 42 -30.80 2.78 -9.37
N LYS A 43 -30.20 2.54 -8.21
CA LYS A 43 -30.77 2.93 -6.92
C LYS A 43 -30.03 4.14 -6.34
N ALA A 44 -30.76 5.01 -5.66
CA ALA A 44 -30.15 6.11 -4.91
C ALA A 44 -29.11 5.55 -3.91
N GLY A 45 -27.92 6.13 -3.93
CA GLY A 45 -26.76 5.69 -3.14
C GLY A 45 -25.84 4.69 -3.84
N GLU A 46 -26.19 4.16 -5.02
CA GLU A 46 -25.25 3.38 -5.83
C GLU A 46 -24.25 4.30 -6.52
N SER A 47 -22.98 3.88 -6.53
CA SER A 47 -21.93 4.63 -7.22
C SER A 47 -22.15 4.58 -8.74
N ILE A 48 -22.05 5.72 -9.41
CA ILE A 48 -22.11 5.78 -10.87
C ILE A 48 -20.95 4.98 -11.50
N PHE A 49 -19.83 4.85 -10.77
CA PHE A 49 -18.66 4.10 -11.21
C PHE A 49 -18.97 2.59 -11.38
N ILE A 50 -19.69 1.95 -10.45
CA ILE A 50 -19.98 0.51 -10.57
C ILE A 50 -20.88 0.20 -11.77
N HIS A 51 -21.74 1.14 -12.14
CA HIS A 51 -22.64 1.00 -13.28
C HIS A 51 -21.90 1.08 -14.61
N ASN A 52 -21.00 2.05 -14.76
CA ASN A 52 -20.26 2.27 -16.01
C ASN A 52 -19.10 1.27 -16.19
N HIS A 53 -18.37 0.97 -15.11
CA HIS A 53 -17.15 0.16 -15.14
C HIS A 53 -17.03 -0.73 -13.89
N PRO A 54 -17.80 -1.84 -13.82
CA PRO A 54 -17.89 -2.67 -12.60
C PRO A 54 -16.56 -3.33 -12.20
N GLU A 55 -15.76 -3.78 -13.18
CA GLU A 55 -14.46 -4.42 -12.89
C GLU A 55 -13.43 -3.41 -12.36
N ASP A 56 -13.35 -2.22 -12.97
CA ASP A 56 -12.45 -1.15 -12.52
C ASP A 56 -12.84 -0.63 -11.14
N TYR A 57 -14.15 -0.53 -10.87
CA TYR A 57 -14.66 -0.16 -9.54
C TYR A 57 -14.24 -1.15 -8.45
N ARG A 58 -14.29 -2.46 -8.76
CA ARG A 58 -13.89 -3.49 -7.79
C ARG A 58 -12.40 -3.40 -7.46
N GLN A 59 -11.55 -3.20 -8.47
CA GLN A 59 -10.10 -3.04 -8.27
C GLN A 59 -9.78 -1.74 -7.53
N PHE A 60 -10.47 -0.65 -7.87
CA PHE A 60 -10.40 0.64 -7.17
C PHE A 60 -10.71 0.49 -5.67
N LEU A 61 -11.83 -0.16 -5.32
CA LEU A 61 -12.20 -0.35 -3.92
C LEU A 61 -11.18 -1.19 -3.16
N ILE A 62 -10.71 -2.30 -3.75
CA ILE A 62 -9.71 -3.16 -3.12
C ILE A 62 -8.42 -2.37 -2.85
N ALA A 63 -7.94 -1.61 -3.84
CA ALA A 63 -6.74 -0.78 -3.68
C ALA A 63 -6.95 0.29 -2.59
N ASN A 64 -8.07 1.00 -2.62
CA ASN A 64 -8.36 2.06 -1.65
C ASN A 64 -8.44 1.52 -0.22
N THR A 65 -9.15 0.40 -0.02
CA THR A 65 -9.27 -0.26 1.29
C THR A 65 -7.92 -0.80 1.77
N ALA A 66 -7.09 -1.36 0.87
CA ALA A 66 -5.74 -1.80 1.24
C ALA A 66 -4.88 -0.62 1.72
N GLY A 67 -4.93 0.53 1.05
CA GLY A 67 -4.24 1.75 1.46
C GLY A 67 -4.71 2.29 2.81
N LEU A 68 -6.03 2.25 3.05
CA LEU A 68 -6.64 2.64 4.33
C LEU A 68 -6.18 1.73 5.48
N ILE A 69 -6.31 0.41 5.32
CA ILE A 69 -5.93 -0.57 6.35
C ILE A 69 -4.43 -0.51 6.64
N ALA A 70 -3.58 -0.40 5.60
CA ALA A 70 -2.15 -0.22 5.77
C ALA A 70 -1.83 1.04 6.59
N SER A 71 -2.53 2.15 6.31
CA SER A 71 -2.33 3.42 7.03
C SER A 71 -2.79 3.35 8.49
N LEU A 72 -3.95 2.74 8.75
CA LEU A 72 -4.42 2.48 10.11
C LEU A 72 -3.44 1.58 10.88
N SER A 73 -2.89 0.57 10.22
CA SER A 73 -1.87 -0.31 10.81
C SER A 73 -0.61 0.46 11.22
N ILE A 74 -0.14 1.40 10.39
CA ILE A 74 0.99 2.28 10.74
C ILE A 74 0.65 3.12 11.97
N ILE A 75 -0.53 3.75 12.01
CA ILE A 75 -0.96 4.59 13.13
C ILE A 75 -0.97 3.78 14.43
N LEU A 76 -1.58 2.59 14.41
CA LEU A 76 -1.63 1.68 15.54
C LEU A 76 -0.22 1.26 15.98
N LEU A 77 0.64 0.83 15.05
CA LEU A 77 2.01 0.42 15.36
C LEU A 77 2.84 1.54 15.99
N LEU A 78 2.68 2.79 15.53
CA LEU A 78 3.36 3.94 16.14
C LEU A 78 2.76 4.31 17.51
N MET A 79 1.44 4.17 17.68
CA MET A 79 0.75 4.52 18.92
C MET A 79 0.97 3.48 20.03
N SER A 80 1.07 2.18 19.69
CA SER A 80 1.28 1.10 20.66
C SER A 80 2.63 1.13 21.36
N GLY A 81 3.58 1.98 20.92
CA GLY A 81 4.86 2.18 21.62
C GLY A 81 5.69 0.90 21.79
N LEU A 82 5.46 -0.10 20.94
CA LEU A 82 6.03 -1.45 21.08
C LEU A 82 7.56 -1.36 21.23
N PRO A 83 8.18 -1.99 22.25
CA PRO A 83 9.62 -2.01 22.46
C PRO A 83 10.33 -2.96 21.48
N LEU A 84 9.85 -3.04 20.24
CA LEU A 84 10.51 -3.76 19.17
C LEU A 84 11.86 -3.12 18.92
N ARG A 85 12.83 -3.96 18.57
CA ARG A 85 14.17 -3.50 18.19
C ARG A 85 14.01 -2.41 17.13
N ARG A 86 14.36 -1.16 17.46
CA ARG A 86 14.08 0.06 16.67
C ARG A 86 14.27 -0.12 15.17
N ARG A 87 15.27 -0.92 14.79
CA ARG A 87 15.61 -1.19 13.39
C ARG A 87 14.62 -2.10 12.64
N ILE A 88 14.11 -3.16 13.28
CA ILE A 88 13.10 -4.05 12.68
C ILE A 88 11.76 -3.32 12.62
N PHE A 89 11.42 -2.61 13.70
CA PHE A 89 10.22 -1.78 13.75
C PHE A 89 10.18 -0.74 12.62
N MET A 90 11.25 0.04 12.44
CA MET A 90 11.35 1.01 11.34
C MET A 90 11.25 0.34 9.96
N TRP A 91 11.79 -0.88 9.81
CA TRP A 91 11.69 -1.60 8.54
C TRP A 91 10.26 -2.08 8.25
N ILE A 92 9.55 -2.62 9.26
CA ILE A 92 8.14 -3.00 9.13
C ILE A 92 7.30 -1.77 8.75
N LEU A 93 7.50 -0.64 9.43
CA LEU A 93 6.81 0.60 9.10
C LEU A 93 7.11 1.08 7.68
N MET A 94 8.36 0.97 7.24
CA MET A 94 8.73 1.27 5.86
C MET A 94 7.93 0.38 4.90
N VAL A 95 7.95 -0.94 5.06
CA VAL A 95 7.22 -1.86 4.17
C VAL A 95 5.71 -1.56 4.14
N ILE A 96 5.07 -1.32 5.28
CA ILE A 96 3.63 -1.00 5.32
C ILE A 96 3.35 0.35 4.65
N THR A 97 4.20 1.36 4.87
CA THR A 97 4.06 2.67 4.21
C THR A 97 4.14 2.54 2.70
N TRP A 98 4.99 1.63 2.22
CA TRP A 98 5.14 1.39 0.80
C TRP A 98 3.91 0.77 0.18
N ILE A 99 3.35 -0.26 0.82
CA ILE A 99 2.07 -0.85 0.44
C ILE A 99 0.97 0.23 0.42
N ALA A 100 0.96 1.13 1.41
CA ALA A 100 -0.01 2.21 1.45
C ALA A 100 0.13 3.18 0.26
N ILE A 101 1.36 3.62 -0.06
CA ILE A 101 1.55 4.58 -1.16
C ILE A 101 1.26 3.93 -2.52
N THR A 102 1.67 2.68 -2.74
CA THR A 102 1.35 1.99 -4.00
C THR A 102 -0.15 1.78 -4.16
N ALA A 103 -0.85 1.43 -3.09
CA ALA A 103 -2.30 1.29 -3.09
C ALA A 103 -3.01 2.62 -3.42
N VAL A 104 -2.55 3.75 -2.86
CA VAL A 104 -3.08 5.09 -3.20
C VAL A 104 -2.80 5.46 -4.66
N ALA A 105 -1.60 5.18 -5.16
CA ALA A 105 -1.26 5.47 -6.55
C ALA A 105 -2.13 4.68 -7.55
N VAL A 106 -2.38 3.41 -7.26
CA VAL A 106 -3.30 2.56 -8.05
C VAL A 106 -4.72 3.10 -7.97
N THR A 107 -5.20 3.47 -6.78
CA THR A 107 -6.52 4.07 -6.58
C THR A 107 -6.69 5.34 -7.43
N TYR A 108 -5.65 6.19 -7.45
CA TYR A 108 -5.64 7.42 -8.24
C TYR A 108 -5.73 7.16 -9.75
N LEU A 109 -5.05 6.12 -10.25
CA LEU A 109 -5.13 5.73 -11.67
C LEU A 109 -6.56 5.36 -12.08
N PHE A 110 -7.24 4.54 -11.28
CA PHE A 110 -8.63 4.16 -11.56
C PHE A 110 -9.56 5.37 -11.50
N SER A 111 -9.39 6.26 -10.51
CA SER A 111 -10.17 7.50 -10.40
C SER A 111 -10.01 8.41 -11.62
N ILE A 112 -8.79 8.63 -12.10
CA ILE A 112 -8.57 9.48 -13.28
C ILE A 112 -9.10 8.80 -14.55
N SER A 113 -8.97 7.47 -14.65
CA SER A 113 -9.45 6.72 -15.81
C SER A 113 -10.97 6.82 -15.98
N VAL A 114 -11.72 6.85 -14.87
CA VAL A 114 -13.20 6.96 -14.90
C VAL A 114 -13.69 8.40 -15.08
N ILE A 115 -12.95 9.40 -14.57
CA ILE A 115 -13.32 10.83 -14.70
C ILE A 115 -12.99 11.38 -16.10
N THR A 116 -11.99 10.81 -16.79
CA THR A 116 -11.57 11.30 -18.11
C THR A 116 -12.64 11.01 -19.18
N PRO A 117 -13.15 12.03 -19.89
CA PRO A 117 -14.21 11.84 -20.89
C PRO A 117 -13.75 10.97 -22.06
N GLU A 118 -14.67 10.19 -22.65
CA GLU A 118 -14.36 9.15 -23.63
C GLU A 118 -13.58 9.65 -24.86
N LYS A 119 -13.85 10.88 -25.32
CA LYS A 119 -13.15 11.50 -26.46
C LYS A 119 -11.66 11.76 -26.20
N GLU A 120 -11.28 11.97 -24.94
CA GLU A 120 -9.87 12.08 -24.54
C GLU A 120 -9.28 10.72 -24.16
N ARG A 121 -10.12 9.81 -23.65
CA ARG A 121 -9.77 8.41 -23.38
C ARG A 121 -9.36 7.68 -24.65
N GLU A 122 -9.98 7.96 -25.80
CA GLU A 122 -9.59 7.38 -27.12
C GLU A 122 -8.14 7.68 -27.49
N LYS A 123 -7.63 8.87 -27.14
CA LYS A 123 -6.23 9.21 -27.40
C LYS A 123 -5.27 8.44 -26.49
N GLN A 124 -5.75 7.86 -25.38
CA GLN A 124 -5.06 7.12 -24.31
C GLN A 124 -3.76 7.76 -23.78
N THR A 125 -3.35 8.92 -24.29
CA THR A 125 -2.00 9.45 -24.14
C THR A 125 -1.80 9.91 -22.70
N ILE A 126 -2.81 10.55 -22.11
CA ILE A 126 -2.78 11.02 -20.72
C ILE A 126 -2.71 9.83 -19.74
N ILE A 127 -3.53 8.79 -19.95
CA ILE A 127 -3.55 7.60 -19.09
C ILE A 127 -2.22 6.84 -19.18
N ILE A 128 -1.69 6.66 -20.39
CA ILE A 128 -0.39 6.01 -20.62
C ILE A 128 0.75 6.82 -19.99
N LEU A 129 0.75 8.15 -20.12
CA LEU A 129 1.77 9.02 -19.53
C LEU A 129 1.76 8.97 -17.99
N ILE A 130 0.57 9.04 -17.38
CA ILE A 130 0.44 8.93 -15.92
C ILE A 130 0.85 7.52 -15.45
N GLY A 131 0.41 6.48 -16.17
CA GLY A 131 0.79 5.09 -15.90
C GLY A 131 2.30 4.86 -16.01
N LEU A 132 2.94 5.37 -17.05
CA LEU A 132 4.40 5.26 -17.26
C LEU A 132 5.17 6.01 -16.16
N SER A 133 4.74 7.22 -15.82
CA SER A 133 5.32 8.01 -14.73
C SER A 133 5.26 7.26 -13.39
N LEU A 134 4.10 6.65 -13.08
CA LEU A 134 3.93 5.82 -11.91
C LEU A 134 4.75 4.53 -11.95
N TYR A 135 4.93 3.92 -13.12
CA TYR A 135 5.75 2.72 -13.27
C TYR A 135 7.24 3.03 -13.02
N ILE A 136 7.75 4.14 -13.57
CA ILE A 136 9.12 4.61 -13.30
C ILE A 136 9.29 4.91 -11.81
N TRP A 137 8.33 5.61 -11.21
CA TRP A 137 8.32 5.91 -9.78
C TRP A 137 8.28 4.64 -8.94
N LEU A 138 7.45 3.65 -9.29
CA LEU A 138 7.36 2.35 -8.64
C LEU A 138 8.68 1.58 -8.76
N GLY A 139 9.36 1.63 -9.90
CA GLY A 139 10.66 1.00 -10.12
C GLY A 139 11.77 1.61 -9.26
N LEU A 140 11.86 2.95 -9.24
CA LEU A 140 12.76 3.68 -8.33
C LEU A 140 12.50 3.30 -6.89
N MET A 141 11.22 3.22 -6.54
CA MET A 141 10.79 2.78 -5.25
C MET A 141 11.34 1.34 -5.00
N VAL A 142 10.98 0.33 -5.80
CA VAL A 142 11.43 -1.05 -5.55
C VAL A 142 12.96 -1.16 -5.39
N LEU A 143 13.73 -0.42 -6.17
CA LEU A 143 15.19 -0.33 -6.03
C LEU A 143 15.65 0.14 -4.64
N LEU A 144 15.02 1.19 -4.11
CA LEU A 144 15.34 1.71 -2.77
C LEU A 144 14.96 0.72 -1.66
N LEU A 145 13.84 0.01 -1.79
CA LEU A 145 13.47 -1.07 -0.85
C LEU A 145 14.50 -2.18 -0.87
N ILE A 146 14.93 -2.62 -2.05
CA ILE A 146 15.96 -3.66 -2.20
C ILE A 146 17.27 -3.20 -1.56
N GLY A 147 17.71 -1.97 -1.80
CA GLY A 147 18.90 -1.43 -1.15
C GLY A 147 18.81 -1.41 0.38
N HIS A 148 17.67 -0.98 0.92
CA HIS A 148 17.46 -0.89 2.37
C HIS A 148 17.34 -2.28 3.03
N THR A 149 16.62 -3.21 2.39
CA THR A 149 16.48 -4.61 2.84
C THR A 149 17.82 -5.32 2.85
N ILE A 150 18.63 -5.21 1.79
CA ILE A 150 19.99 -5.78 1.74
C ILE A 150 20.86 -5.23 2.88
N ARG A 151 20.84 -3.90 3.11
CA ARG A 151 21.62 -3.27 4.18
C ARG A 151 21.19 -3.73 5.58
N LEU A 152 19.93 -4.09 5.75
CA LEU A 152 19.39 -4.66 6.99
C LEU A 152 19.81 -6.11 7.16
N LEU A 153 19.64 -6.93 6.12
CA LEU A 153 20.03 -8.33 6.08
C LEU A 153 21.53 -8.51 6.38
N ILE A 154 22.42 -7.79 5.68
CA ILE A 154 23.87 -7.88 5.90
C ILE A 154 24.23 -7.58 7.37
N LYS A 155 23.64 -6.53 7.95
CA LYS A 155 23.92 -6.18 9.36
C LYS A 155 23.27 -7.15 10.36
N MET A 156 22.14 -7.77 10.03
CA MET A 156 21.55 -8.84 10.84
C MET A 156 22.43 -10.09 10.81
N VAL A 157 22.85 -10.53 9.63
CA VAL A 157 23.73 -11.68 9.43
C VAL A 157 25.06 -11.47 10.14
N ARG A 158 25.72 -10.30 9.99
CA ARG A 158 26.96 -9.99 10.74
C ARG A 158 26.77 -10.08 12.26
N LYS A 159 25.61 -9.64 12.77
CA LYS A 159 25.32 -9.75 14.21
C LYS A 159 25.06 -11.20 14.62
N LEU A 160 24.37 -11.98 13.77
CA LEU A 160 24.10 -13.39 14.00
C LEU A 160 25.40 -14.22 13.98
N ILE A 161 26.28 -14.00 12.99
CA ILE A 161 27.62 -14.62 12.93
C ILE A 161 28.42 -14.28 14.20
N LYS A 162 28.35 -13.04 14.71
CA LYS A 162 29.02 -12.67 15.97
C LYS A 162 28.43 -13.38 17.20
N TYR A 163 27.14 -13.71 17.20
CA TYR A 163 26.51 -14.50 18.29
C TYR A 163 26.78 -16.01 18.14
N LEU A 164 26.86 -16.50 16.90
CA LEU A 164 27.10 -17.91 16.56
C LEU A 164 28.58 -18.29 16.51
N SER A 165 29.51 -17.34 16.57
CA SER A 165 30.93 -17.59 16.78
C SER A 165 31.13 -17.76 18.28
N PRO A 166 31.12 -18.99 18.84
CA PRO A 166 31.59 -19.20 20.20
C PRO A 166 33.02 -18.68 20.26
N LYS A 167 33.25 -17.72 21.14
CA LYS A 167 34.59 -17.32 21.59
C LYS A 167 35.31 -18.61 21.93
N GLU A 168 36.41 -18.93 21.23
CA GLU A 168 37.37 -19.94 21.65
C GLU A 168 37.66 -19.75 23.14
N ARG A 169 37.03 -20.56 23.98
CA ARG A 169 37.50 -20.86 25.31
C ARG A 169 38.22 -22.18 25.17
N ILE A 170 39.41 -22.24 25.76
CA ILE A 170 40.30 -23.40 25.91
C ILE A 170 41.36 -23.52 24.79
N GLN A 171 42.28 -22.55 24.75
CA GLN A 171 43.70 -22.91 24.66
C GLN A 171 44.52 -21.87 25.43
N GLY A 172 45.22 -22.32 26.46
CA GLY A 172 45.98 -21.47 27.39
C GLY A 172 45.74 -21.73 28.88
N SER A 173 45.23 -22.92 29.25
CA SER A 173 45.46 -23.48 30.59
C SER A 173 46.25 -24.77 30.41
N GLY A 174 47.49 -24.76 30.90
CA GLY A 174 48.48 -25.83 30.78
C GLY A 174 49.84 -25.16 30.59
N THR A 175 50.78 -25.17 31.53
CA THR A 175 50.95 -25.99 32.72
C THR A 175 51.91 -25.25 33.66
N THR A 176 51.46 -24.88 34.85
CA THR A 176 52.33 -24.76 36.02
C THR A 176 52.42 -26.15 36.65
N SER A 177 53.53 -26.86 36.41
CA SER A 177 53.89 -28.02 37.22
C SER A 177 55.26 -27.75 37.84
N HIS A 178 55.19 -27.56 39.15
CA HIS A 178 56.28 -27.55 40.10
C HIS A 178 56.74 -29.00 40.35
N GLY A 179 58.06 -29.24 40.41
CA GLY A 179 58.69 -30.45 40.93
C GLY A 179 60.21 -30.29 40.89
N THR A 180 60.86 -29.85 41.98
CA THR A 180 61.68 -30.67 42.90
C THR A 180 62.68 -31.60 42.19
N VAL A 181 63.97 -31.24 42.16
CA VAL A 181 65.02 -31.58 43.15
C VAL A 181 66.05 -30.47 43.17
#